data_AF-A0A1G0WPP2-F1
#
_entry.id   AF-A0A1G0WPP2-F1
#
_cell.length_a   1.000
_cell.length_b   1.000
_cell.length_c   1.000
_cell.angle_alpha   90.00
_cell.angle_beta   90.00
_cell.angle_gamma   90.00
#
_symmetry.space_group_name_H-M   'P 1'
#
loop_
_entity.id
_entity.type
_entity.pdbx_description
1 polymer ?
#
loop_
_entity_poly.entity_id
_entity_poly.type
_entity_poly.pdbx_seq_one_letter_code
_entity_poly.pdbx_strand_id
1 'polypeptide(L)'
;MITLTINGAQLSVDKGTTILEAAQFLGFPIPTLCHMEGLSPYGACRLCVVEIGEGPKAKLVSSCTYPAEEGMKVRTSTARVVKARKMVIELLLASCPQSKTIQDLASKFDVRQQRFKQEWETCILCGRCVRMCAEQMTGHAIGYQGRGETRRIGTPFDMKSEECRLCGGCMYVCPVCQLRCTYTDKDNAICNGCVNLSLPCVEKDQFKEMMCYMDPCVACEISGTHYSNIK
;
A
#
# COMPACT_ATOMS: atom_id res chain seq x y z
N MET A 1 16.20 -2.30 -23.69
CA MET A 1 15.19 -3.15 -23.03
C MET A 1 15.89 -4.22 -22.19
N ILE A 2 15.29 -4.58 -21.07
CA ILE A 2 15.68 -5.65 -20.13
C ILE A 2 14.52 -6.64 -20.08
N THR A 3 14.80 -7.93 -20.16
CA THR A 3 13.76 -8.98 -20.05
C THR A 3 13.78 -9.62 -18.67
N LEU A 4 12.62 -9.68 -18.02
CA LEU A 4 12.44 -10.32 -16.71
C LEU A 4 11.15 -11.13 -16.67
N THR A 5 10.99 -11.94 -15.62
CA THR A 5 9.80 -12.78 -15.41
C THR A 5 9.17 -12.44 -14.06
N ILE A 6 7.88 -12.08 -14.05
CA ILE A 6 7.11 -11.81 -12.83
C ILE A 6 5.97 -12.83 -12.74
N ASN A 7 5.96 -13.65 -11.68
CA ASN A 7 4.98 -14.73 -11.48
C ASN A 7 4.83 -15.67 -12.70
N GLY A 8 5.92 -15.90 -13.44
CA GLY A 8 5.92 -16.73 -14.67
C GLY A 8 5.58 -15.97 -15.96
N ALA A 9 5.07 -14.75 -15.88
CA ALA A 9 4.84 -13.90 -17.05
C ALA A 9 6.13 -13.15 -17.43
N GLN A 10 6.56 -13.29 -18.69
CA GLN A 10 7.74 -12.60 -19.20
C GLN A 10 7.35 -11.20 -19.72
N LEU A 11 8.18 -10.20 -19.41
CA LEU A 11 8.05 -8.86 -19.98
C LEU A 11 9.41 -8.24 -20.29
N SER A 12 9.41 -7.31 -21.24
CA SER A 12 10.57 -6.47 -21.54
C SER A 12 10.27 -5.02 -21.15
N VAL A 13 11.16 -4.42 -20.37
CA VAL A 13 11.03 -3.03 -19.86
C VAL A 13 12.28 -2.22 -20.19
N ASP A 14 12.21 -0.90 -20.07
CA ASP A 14 13.38 -0.06 -20.24
C ASP A 14 14.34 -0.14 -19.04
N LYS A 15 15.62 0.13 -19.31
CA LYS A 15 16.64 0.16 -18.26
C LYS A 15 16.29 1.24 -17.24
N GLY A 16 16.31 0.89 -15.95
CA GLY A 16 15.96 1.80 -14.86
C GLY A 16 14.54 1.65 -14.32
N THR A 17 13.66 0.93 -15.05
CA THR A 17 12.31 0.58 -14.54
C THR A 17 12.43 -0.22 -13.26
N THR A 18 11.66 0.12 -12.23
CA THR A 18 11.60 -0.62 -10.97
C THR A 18 10.77 -1.89 -11.10
N ILE A 19 10.97 -2.85 -10.18
CA ILE A 19 10.12 -4.05 -10.14
C ILE A 19 8.65 -3.68 -9.90
N LEU A 20 8.37 -2.62 -9.12
CA LEU A 20 7.00 -2.19 -8.86
C LEU A 20 6.31 -1.70 -10.14
N GLU A 21 6.95 -0.84 -10.92
CA GLU A 21 6.41 -0.33 -12.19
C GLU A 21 6.19 -1.48 -13.18
N ALA A 22 7.17 -2.39 -13.31
CA ALA A 22 7.05 -3.58 -14.14
C ALA A 22 5.87 -4.48 -13.72
N ALA A 23 5.66 -4.67 -12.41
CA ALA A 23 4.55 -5.46 -11.90
C ALA A 23 3.19 -4.76 -12.11
N GLN A 24 3.13 -3.44 -11.92
CA GLN A 24 1.93 -2.63 -12.15
C GLN A 24 1.52 -2.63 -13.62
N PHE A 25 2.49 -2.58 -14.55
CA PHE A 25 2.24 -2.69 -15.98
C PHE A 25 1.52 -4.00 -16.36
N LEU A 26 1.88 -5.11 -15.71
CA LEU A 26 1.20 -6.41 -15.87
C LEU A 26 -0.08 -6.56 -15.04
N GLY A 27 -0.46 -5.55 -14.26
CA GLY A 27 -1.63 -5.60 -13.39
C GLY A 27 -1.45 -6.44 -12.12
N PHE A 28 -0.22 -6.82 -11.74
CA PHE A 28 0.03 -7.54 -10.49
C PHE A 28 -0.07 -6.59 -9.29
N PRO A 29 -1.01 -6.79 -8.35
CA PRO A 29 -1.22 -5.85 -7.25
C PRO A 29 -0.13 -6.01 -6.18
N ILE A 30 0.75 -5.01 -6.05
CA ILE A 30 1.72 -4.92 -4.96
C ILE A 30 1.31 -3.76 -4.04
N PRO A 31 1.03 -4.01 -2.74
CA PRO A 31 0.56 -2.97 -1.84
C PRO A 31 1.67 -1.97 -1.51
N THR A 32 1.33 -0.68 -1.53
CA THR A 32 2.25 0.41 -1.16
C THR A 32 1.53 1.48 -0.36
N LEU A 33 2.21 2.07 0.63
CA LEU A 33 1.73 3.26 1.36
C LEU A 33 2.66 4.47 1.20
N CYS A 34 3.94 4.27 0.90
CA CYS A 34 4.87 5.38 0.66
C CYS A 34 5.04 5.69 -0.83
N HIS A 35 4.96 4.70 -1.72
CA HIS A 35 5.06 4.95 -3.16
C HIS A 35 3.84 5.73 -3.66
N MET A 36 4.04 6.66 -4.60
CA MET A 36 2.98 7.41 -5.26
C MET A 36 3.54 7.83 -6.61
N GLU A 37 2.75 7.64 -7.66
CA GLU A 37 3.13 8.06 -9.01
C GLU A 37 3.40 9.57 -9.06
N GLY A 38 4.40 9.98 -9.82
CA GLY A 38 4.88 11.37 -9.87
C GLY A 38 5.77 11.78 -8.69
N LEU A 39 5.99 10.93 -7.69
CA LEU A 39 6.96 11.18 -6.61
C LEU A 39 8.15 10.21 -6.69
N SER A 40 9.33 10.69 -6.29
CA SER A 40 10.55 9.89 -6.26
C SER A 40 10.42 8.61 -5.40
N PRO A 41 10.98 7.46 -5.80
CA PRO A 41 10.97 6.25 -4.99
C PRO A 41 11.56 6.45 -3.59
N TYR A 42 10.91 5.88 -2.56
CA TYR A 42 11.32 6.12 -1.16
C TYR A 42 11.60 4.85 -0.34
N GLY A 43 10.80 3.79 -0.51
CA GLY A 43 11.04 2.51 0.17
C GLY A 43 10.77 2.46 1.69
N ALA A 44 10.18 3.49 2.31
CA ALA A 44 10.00 3.50 3.77
C ALA A 44 8.97 2.51 4.32
N CYS A 45 7.80 2.35 3.67
CA CYS A 45 6.72 1.53 4.26
C CYS A 45 6.95 0.02 4.19
N ARG A 46 7.91 -0.45 3.36
CA ARG A 46 8.29 -1.86 3.15
C ARG A 46 7.17 -2.86 2.77
N LEU A 47 5.93 -2.41 2.54
CA LEU A 47 4.83 -3.27 2.07
C LEU A 47 5.04 -3.86 0.67
N CYS A 48 5.77 -3.13 -0.18
CA CYS A 48 6.10 -3.52 -1.54
C CYS A 48 7.12 -4.68 -1.63
N VAL A 49 7.32 -5.42 -0.54
CA VAL A 49 8.27 -6.53 -0.52
C VAL A 49 7.86 -7.61 -1.51
N VAL A 50 8.83 -8.11 -2.28
CA VAL A 50 8.72 -9.20 -3.24
C VAL A 50 9.92 -10.11 -3.10
N GLU A 51 9.83 -11.33 -3.64
CA GLU A 51 10.92 -12.29 -3.61
C GLU A 51 11.57 -12.38 -5.00
N ILE A 52 12.89 -12.19 -5.07
CA ILE A 52 13.68 -12.35 -6.29
C ILE A 52 14.51 -13.64 -6.23
N GLY A 53 14.65 -14.29 -7.39
CA GLY A 53 15.33 -15.58 -7.52
C GLY A 53 14.51 -16.77 -7.01
N GLU A 54 15.13 -17.94 -7.01
CA GLU A 54 14.52 -19.24 -6.66
C GLU A 54 15.38 -20.01 -5.64
N GLY A 55 14.73 -20.90 -4.88
CA GLY A 55 15.39 -21.79 -3.94
C GLY A 55 16.12 -21.06 -2.79
N PRO A 56 17.21 -21.63 -2.25
CA PRO A 56 17.92 -21.10 -1.09
C PRO A 56 18.55 -19.71 -1.30
N LYS A 57 18.79 -19.32 -2.55
CA LYS A 57 19.40 -18.02 -2.90
C LYS A 57 18.37 -16.89 -3.02
N ALA A 58 17.08 -17.19 -2.85
CA ALA A 58 16.01 -16.22 -3.02
C ALA A 58 15.99 -15.18 -1.90
N LYS A 59 15.87 -13.90 -2.29
CA LYS A 59 15.96 -12.74 -1.39
C LYS A 59 14.67 -11.94 -1.42
N LEU A 60 14.29 -11.40 -0.26
CA LEU A 60 13.21 -10.41 -0.17
C LEU A 60 13.79 -9.01 -0.43
N VAL A 61 13.16 -8.27 -1.35
CA VAL A 61 13.58 -6.91 -1.74
C VAL A 61 12.36 -6.00 -1.83
N SER A 62 12.56 -4.68 -1.73
CA SER A 62 11.49 -3.69 -1.94
C SER A 62 11.29 -3.39 -3.41
N SER A 63 10.16 -3.78 -3.99
CA SER A 63 9.93 -3.62 -5.44
C SER A 63 9.94 -2.16 -5.89
N CYS A 64 9.54 -1.22 -5.03
CA CYS A 64 9.45 0.20 -5.40
C CYS A 64 10.80 0.89 -5.58
N THR A 65 11.91 0.32 -5.09
CA THR A 65 13.25 0.92 -5.22
C THR A 65 14.25 0.01 -5.93
N TYR A 66 13.89 -1.25 -6.16
CA TYR A 66 14.79 -2.22 -6.77
C TYR A 66 14.63 -2.17 -8.30
N PRO A 67 15.72 -1.89 -9.05
CA PRO A 67 15.66 -1.83 -10.50
C PRO A 67 15.46 -3.24 -11.10
N ALA A 68 14.75 -3.32 -12.23
CA ALA A 68 14.65 -4.55 -13.01
C ALA A 68 16.01 -4.89 -13.64
N GLU A 69 16.41 -6.17 -13.56
CA GLU A 69 17.65 -6.70 -14.12
C GLU A 69 17.36 -7.84 -15.10
N GLU A 70 18.29 -8.06 -16.03
CA GLU A 70 18.13 -9.05 -17.10
C GLU A 70 18.04 -10.47 -16.54
N GLY A 71 17.06 -11.23 -17.01
CA GLY A 71 16.79 -12.61 -16.59
C GLY A 71 16.27 -12.73 -15.15
N MET A 72 15.93 -11.64 -14.48
CA MET A 72 15.43 -11.69 -13.11
C MET A 72 14.08 -12.43 -13.03
N LYS A 73 13.93 -13.28 -12.02
CA LYS A 73 12.66 -13.90 -11.67
C LYS A 73 12.11 -13.28 -10.40
N VAL A 74 10.93 -12.68 -10.49
CA VAL A 74 10.22 -12.02 -9.38
C VAL A 74 8.97 -12.82 -9.03
N ARG A 75 8.76 -13.04 -7.73
CA ARG A 75 7.60 -13.72 -7.17
C ARG A 75 6.94 -12.82 -6.13
N THR A 76 5.70 -12.43 -6.39
CA THR A 76 5.03 -11.32 -5.68
C THR A 76 4.18 -11.75 -4.48
N SER A 77 3.89 -13.06 -4.37
CA SER A 77 2.92 -13.61 -3.39
C SER A 77 3.37 -14.94 -2.78
N THR A 78 4.68 -15.17 -2.63
CA THR A 78 5.17 -16.37 -1.92
C THR A 78 4.78 -16.34 -0.45
N ALA A 79 4.77 -17.49 0.22
CA ALA A 79 4.49 -17.56 1.66
C ALA A 79 5.41 -16.64 2.50
N ARG A 80 6.69 -16.50 2.11
CA ARG A 80 7.63 -15.56 2.74
C ARG A 80 7.22 -14.11 2.55
N VAL A 81 6.80 -13.73 1.34
CA VAL A 81 6.31 -12.37 1.04
C VAL A 81 5.04 -12.06 1.82
N VAL A 82 4.06 -12.96 1.82
CA VAL A 82 2.80 -12.76 2.55
C VAL A 82 3.05 -12.62 4.05
N LYS A 83 3.89 -13.49 4.63
CA LYS A 83 4.27 -13.40 6.05
C LYS A 83 4.97 -12.08 6.38
N ALA A 84 5.89 -11.62 5.51
CA ALA A 84 6.57 -10.35 5.68
C ALA A 84 5.59 -9.16 5.62
N ARG A 85 4.64 -9.17 4.67
CA ARG A 85 3.60 -8.14 4.57
C ARG A 85 2.71 -8.12 5.80
N LYS A 86 2.21 -9.26 6.28
CA LYS A 86 1.40 -9.33 7.52
C LYS A 86 2.14 -8.73 8.71
N MET A 87 3.43 -9.07 8.89
CA MET A 87 4.28 -8.49 9.94
C MET A 87 4.40 -6.96 9.83
N VAL A 88 4.65 -6.44 8.62
CA VAL A 88 4.73 -4.99 8.39
C VAL A 88 3.39 -4.32 8.68
N ILE A 89 2.28 -4.93 8.31
CA ILE A 89 0.93 -4.42 8.59
C ILE A 89 0.65 -4.38 10.09
N GLU A 90 1.04 -5.41 10.85
CA GLU A 90 0.93 -5.41 12.30
C GLU A 90 1.73 -4.27 12.94
N LEU A 91 2.96 -3.99 12.45
CA LEU A 91 3.76 -2.86 12.93
C LEU A 91 3.12 -1.51 12.57
N LEU A 92 2.58 -1.37 11.36
CA LEU A 92 1.88 -0.16 10.93
C LEU A 92 0.61 0.09 11.75
N LEU A 93 -0.15 -0.97 12.07
CA LEU A 93 -1.29 -0.91 12.98
C LEU A 93 -0.85 -0.53 14.40
N ALA A 94 0.31 -1.02 14.86
CA ALA A 94 0.84 -0.67 16.16
C ALA A 94 1.11 0.82 16.29
N SER A 95 1.78 1.38 15.29
CA SER A 95 2.06 2.81 15.26
C SER A 95 0.78 3.63 15.08
N CYS A 96 -0.03 3.34 14.05
CA CYS A 96 -1.18 4.18 13.68
C CYS A 96 -2.50 3.39 13.59
N PRO A 97 -3.04 2.90 14.72
CA PRO A 97 -4.22 2.03 14.73
C PRO A 97 -5.49 2.72 14.22
N GLN A 98 -5.56 4.05 14.30
CA GLN A 98 -6.73 4.83 13.84
C GLN A 98 -6.76 5.12 12.34
N SER A 99 -5.71 4.75 11.60
CA SER A 99 -5.67 4.94 10.15
C SER A 99 -6.62 3.97 9.46
N LYS A 100 -7.66 4.48 8.81
CA LYS A 100 -8.58 3.61 8.04
C LYS A 100 -7.84 2.87 6.93
N THR A 101 -6.91 3.50 6.24
CA THR A 101 -6.12 2.86 5.17
C THR A 101 -5.34 1.65 5.69
N ILE A 102 -4.75 1.75 6.88
CA ILE A 102 -3.98 0.65 7.48
C ILE A 102 -4.92 -0.45 8.00
N GLN A 103 -6.08 -0.07 8.57
CA GLN A 103 -7.14 -1.00 8.97
C GLN A 103 -7.69 -1.80 7.78
N ASP A 104 -7.99 -1.14 6.67
CA ASP A 104 -8.48 -1.77 5.43
C ASP A 104 -7.41 -2.71 4.86
N LEU A 105 -6.14 -2.30 4.91
CA LEU A 105 -5.01 -3.15 4.52
C LEU A 105 -4.88 -4.39 5.41
N ALA A 106 -5.07 -4.25 6.72
CA ALA A 106 -5.07 -5.36 7.65
C ALA A 106 -6.20 -6.35 7.39
N SER A 107 -7.41 -5.85 7.15
CA SER A 107 -8.55 -6.67 6.73
C SER A 107 -8.23 -7.44 5.44
N LYS A 108 -7.70 -6.75 4.41
CA LYS A 108 -7.35 -7.36 3.12
C LYS A 108 -6.31 -8.48 3.23
N PHE A 109 -5.41 -8.40 4.21
CA PHE A 109 -4.40 -9.42 4.46
C PHE A 109 -4.80 -10.44 5.53
N ASP A 110 -6.05 -10.43 5.99
CA ASP A 110 -6.55 -11.28 7.07
C ASP A 110 -5.59 -11.24 8.28
N VAL A 111 -5.22 -10.03 8.66
CA VAL A 111 -4.59 -9.74 9.95
C VAL A 111 -5.75 -9.40 10.87
N ARG A 112 -5.96 -10.18 11.93
CA ARG A 112 -7.09 -9.99 12.88
C ARG A 112 -6.64 -9.56 14.26
N GLN A 113 -5.37 -9.82 14.58
CA GLN A 113 -4.75 -9.51 15.85
C GLN A 113 -3.36 -8.97 15.58
N GLN A 114 -2.92 -8.10 16.48
CA GLN A 114 -1.61 -7.48 16.43
C GLN A 114 -0.81 -7.89 17.66
N ARG A 115 0.42 -8.34 17.47
CA ARG A 115 1.30 -8.80 18.57
C ARG A 115 2.04 -7.67 19.29
N PHE A 116 2.15 -6.51 18.64
CA PHE A 116 2.90 -5.37 19.14
C PHE A 116 2.01 -4.46 20.00
N LYS A 117 2.61 -3.71 20.92
CA LYS A 117 1.90 -2.69 21.70
C LYS A 117 1.49 -1.52 20.81
N GLN A 118 0.28 -0.99 20.98
CA GLN A 118 -0.17 0.19 20.26
C GLN A 118 0.46 1.48 20.82
N GLU A 119 0.93 2.33 19.91
CA GLU A 119 1.63 3.59 20.21
C GLU A 119 0.76 4.83 19.94
N TRP A 120 -0.30 4.69 19.13
CA TRP A 120 -1.27 5.76 18.83
C TRP A 120 -0.65 7.00 18.17
N GLU A 121 0.41 6.79 17.40
CA GLU A 121 1.02 7.80 16.55
C GLU A 121 0.10 8.22 15.41
N THR A 122 0.30 9.43 14.91
CA THR A 122 -0.48 9.99 13.78
C THR A 122 0.30 9.98 12.46
N CYS A 123 1.51 9.40 12.42
CA CYS A 123 2.37 9.39 11.25
C CYS A 123 3.22 8.12 11.17
N ILE A 124 3.17 7.42 10.02
CA ILE A 124 4.04 6.27 9.72
C ILE A 124 5.35 6.65 9.03
N LEU A 125 5.70 7.95 9.03
CA LEU A 125 6.93 8.48 8.41
C LEU A 125 7.12 8.10 6.93
N CYS A 126 6.03 7.91 6.17
CA CYS A 126 6.08 7.48 4.77
C CYS A 126 6.67 8.50 3.78
N GLY A 127 6.82 9.76 4.21
CA GLY A 127 7.47 10.82 3.43
C GLY A 127 6.71 11.29 2.18
N ARG A 128 5.47 10.84 1.94
CA ARG A 128 4.66 11.32 0.81
C ARG A 128 4.43 12.82 0.89
N CYS A 129 4.07 13.34 2.07
CA CYS A 129 3.82 14.76 2.27
C CYS A 129 5.07 15.63 2.01
N VAL A 130 6.23 15.20 2.49
CA VAL A 130 7.52 15.89 2.28
C VAL A 130 7.87 15.92 0.80
N ARG A 131 7.81 14.76 0.12
CA ARG A 131 8.09 14.68 -1.32
C ARG A 131 7.08 15.45 -2.15
N MET A 132 5.79 15.39 -1.84
CA MET A 132 4.76 16.19 -2.51
C MET A 132 5.04 17.70 -2.37
N CYS A 133 5.43 18.15 -1.17
CA CYS A 133 5.75 19.54 -0.91
C CYS A 133 7.00 20.00 -1.67
N ALA A 134 8.04 19.16 -1.76
CA ALA A 134 9.29 19.46 -2.43
C ALA A 134 9.18 19.34 -3.97
N GLU A 135 8.72 18.19 -4.46
CA GLU A 135 8.83 17.80 -5.87
C GLU A 135 7.69 18.37 -6.72
N GLN A 136 6.45 18.35 -6.22
CA GLN A 136 5.27 18.78 -6.99
C GLN A 136 4.90 20.23 -6.73
N MET A 137 4.99 20.68 -5.48
CA MET A 137 4.61 22.04 -5.11
C MET A 137 5.79 23.02 -5.09
N THR A 138 7.04 22.52 -5.13
CA THR A 138 8.27 23.32 -5.02
C THR A 138 8.26 24.25 -3.80
N GLY A 139 7.62 23.80 -2.72
CA GLY A 139 7.44 24.58 -1.49
C GLY A 139 8.51 24.32 -0.45
N HIS A 140 8.99 23.08 -0.31
CA HIS A 140 9.99 22.68 0.70
C HIS A 140 9.67 23.11 2.15
N ALA A 141 8.39 23.36 2.46
CA ALA A 141 7.96 23.93 3.73
C ALA A 141 8.00 22.94 4.91
N ILE A 142 8.00 21.63 4.63
CA ILE A 142 8.00 20.56 5.63
C ILE A 142 9.11 19.55 5.35
N GLY A 143 9.65 18.96 6.40
CA GLY A 143 10.72 17.98 6.32
C GLY A 143 10.74 17.03 7.52
N TYR A 144 11.76 16.18 7.56
CA TYR A 144 12.04 15.35 8.73
C TYR A 144 12.83 16.16 9.77
N GLN A 145 12.42 16.05 11.03
CA GLN A 145 13.18 16.51 12.17
C GLN A 145 13.50 15.35 13.10
N GLY A 146 14.57 15.45 13.88
CA GLY A 146 15.00 14.41 14.82
C GLY A 146 15.56 13.17 14.13
N ARG A 147 15.83 12.13 14.93
CA ARG A 147 16.40 10.86 14.47
C ARG A 147 15.95 9.72 15.36
N GLY A 148 15.91 8.50 14.83
CA GLY A 148 15.44 7.33 15.57
C GLY A 148 14.00 7.52 16.04
N GLU A 149 13.75 7.27 17.32
CA GLU A 149 12.42 7.34 17.94
C GLU A 149 11.82 8.75 17.97
N THR A 150 12.64 9.81 18.04
CA THR A 150 12.16 11.20 18.05
C THR A 150 11.90 11.76 16.65
N ARG A 151 12.04 10.93 15.61
CA ARG A 151 11.90 11.38 14.23
C ARG A 151 10.44 11.70 13.91
N ARG A 152 10.20 12.94 13.47
CA ARG A 152 8.86 13.43 13.12
C ARG A 152 8.86 14.27 11.84
N ILE A 153 7.67 14.54 11.31
CA ILE A 153 7.47 15.54 10.26
C ILE A 153 7.17 16.88 10.92
N GLY A 154 7.82 17.94 10.46
CA GLY A 154 7.57 19.30 10.93
C GLY A 154 8.16 20.35 10.00
N THR A 155 7.92 21.61 10.31
CA THR A 155 8.51 22.77 9.62
C THR A 155 9.89 23.10 10.21
N PRO A 156 10.77 23.83 9.53
CA PRO A 156 12.02 24.28 10.12
C PRO A 156 11.79 24.99 11.48
N PHE A 157 12.49 24.55 12.52
CA PHE A 157 12.41 25.08 13.88
C PHE A 157 10.99 25.06 14.51
N ASP A 158 10.09 24.21 14.00
CA ASP A 158 8.67 24.18 14.39
C ASP A 158 7.95 25.54 14.26
N MET A 159 8.46 26.42 13.39
CA MET A 159 7.86 27.71 13.09
C MET A 159 7.03 27.65 11.82
N LYS A 160 6.06 28.56 11.67
CA LYS A 160 5.30 28.67 10.42
C LYS A 160 6.26 29.04 9.28
N SER A 161 6.30 28.20 8.25
CA SER A 161 7.10 28.45 7.04
C SER A 161 6.38 29.47 6.15
N GLU A 162 7.12 30.47 5.69
CA GLU A 162 6.65 31.47 4.72
C GLU A 162 6.54 30.89 3.31
N GLU A 163 7.27 29.80 3.04
CA GLU A 163 7.25 29.03 1.80
C GLU A 163 5.96 28.19 1.66
N CYS A 164 5.25 27.95 2.77
CA CYS A 164 4.02 27.18 2.77
C CYS A 164 2.85 27.95 2.14
N ARG A 165 2.44 27.54 0.93
CA ARG A 165 1.32 28.14 0.19
C ARG A 165 -0.08 27.73 0.67
N LEU A 166 -0.18 26.94 1.74
CA LEU A 166 -1.46 26.40 2.27
C LEU A 166 -2.30 25.63 1.23
N CYS A 167 -1.66 24.99 0.24
CA CYS A 167 -2.36 24.28 -0.84
C CYS A 167 -3.03 22.96 -0.41
N GLY A 168 -2.75 22.45 0.79
CA GLY A 168 -3.33 21.20 1.31
C GLY A 168 -2.79 19.90 0.68
N GLY A 169 -1.85 19.97 -0.28
CA GLY A 169 -1.31 18.79 -0.97
C GLY A 169 -0.72 17.74 -0.03
N CYS A 170 -0.05 18.16 1.05
CA CYS A 170 0.49 17.26 2.07
C CYS A 170 -0.58 16.46 2.82
N MET A 171 -1.77 17.03 3.03
CA MET A 171 -2.90 16.36 3.67
C MET A 171 -3.58 15.40 2.70
N TYR A 172 -3.73 15.81 1.44
CA TYR A 172 -4.37 15.01 0.40
C TYR A 172 -3.63 13.69 0.12
N VAL A 173 -2.30 13.71 0.10
CA VAL A 173 -1.48 12.51 -0.20
C VAL A 173 -1.25 11.60 1.01
N CYS A 174 -1.65 12.02 2.22
CA CYS A 174 -1.30 11.34 3.46
C CYS A 174 -2.14 10.07 3.65
N PRO A 175 -1.53 8.86 3.66
CA PRO A 175 -2.29 7.62 3.80
C PRO A 175 -2.86 7.42 5.21
N VAL A 176 -2.40 8.19 6.22
CA VAL A 176 -2.84 8.08 7.61
C VAL A 176 -3.95 9.08 7.93
N CYS A 177 -3.85 10.32 7.42
CA CYS A 177 -4.77 11.40 7.78
C CYS A 177 -6.00 11.50 6.87
N GLN A 178 -5.98 10.90 5.68
CA GLN A 178 -7.06 11.05 4.70
C GLN A 178 -8.40 10.49 5.20
N LEU A 179 -8.37 9.40 5.98
CA LEU A 179 -9.56 8.75 6.53
C LEU A 179 -9.26 8.20 7.93
N ARG A 180 -10.05 8.60 8.93
CA ARG A 180 -9.94 8.06 10.30
C ARG A 180 -10.95 6.94 10.51
N CYS A 181 -10.51 5.85 11.14
CA CYS A 181 -11.40 4.83 11.66
C CYS A 181 -11.98 5.30 13.00
N THR A 182 -13.30 5.22 13.17
CA THR A 182 -14.00 5.63 14.40
C THR A 182 -13.98 4.57 15.50
N TYR A 183 -13.42 3.39 15.23
CA TYR A 183 -13.32 2.33 16.21
C TYR A 183 -12.15 2.58 17.16
N THR A 184 -12.48 2.65 18.45
CA THR A 184 -11.55 2.97 19.54
C THR A 184 -11.64 1.94 20.65
N ASP A 185 -11.68 0.65 20.31
CA ASP A 185 -11.48 -0.41 21.30
C ASP A 185 -9.98 -0.62 21.51
N LYS A 186 -9.54 -0.55 22.77
CA LYS A 186 -8.13 -0.71 23.15
C LYS A 186 -7.67 -2.16 23.13
N ASP A 187 -8.59 -3.10 23.31
CA ASP A 187 -8.27 -4.53 23.40
C ASP A 187 -8.33 -5.21 22.03
N ASN A 188 -9.06 -4.62 21.08
CA ASN A 188 -9.18 -5.11 19.70
C ASN A 188 -8.49 -4.13 18.73
N ALA A 189 -7.32 -4.53 18.20
CA ALA A 189 -6.53 -3.70 17.29
C ALA A 189 -7.21 -3.40 15.94
N ILE A 190 -8.27 -4.13 15.59
CA ILE A 190 -8.92 -4.06 14.29
C ILE A 190 -10.41 -3.94 14.48
N CYS A 191 -11.01 -2.91 13.89
CA CYS A 191 -12.43 -2.63 14.05
C CYS A 191 -13.33 -3.73 13.52
N ASN A 192 -12.90 -4.39 12.45
CA ASN A 192 -13.71 -5.27 11.60
C ASN A 192 -15.08 -4.67 11.22
N GLY A 193 -15.35 -3.38 11.43
CA GLY A 193 -16.66 -2.76 11.14
C GLY A 193 -16.91 -2.64 9.64
N CYS A 194 -15.85 -2.59 8.84
CA CYS A 194 -15.87 -2.76 7.39
C CYS A 194 -15.51 -4.21 7.04
N VAL A 195 -16.17 -5.22 7.63
CA VAL A 195 -16.02 -6.62 7.21
C VAL A 195 -16.05 -6.63 5.67
N ASN A 196 -14.93 -7.00 5.05
CA ASN A 196 -14.96 -7.53 3.70
C ASN A 196 -15.82 -8.79 3.81
N LEU A 197 -17.12 -8.63 3.57
CA LEU A 197 -18.03 -9.74 3.36
C LEU A 197 -17.29 -10.66 2.39
N SER A 198 -17.22 -11.96 2.73
CA SER A 198 -16.88 -12.96 1.73
C SER A 198 -17.72 -12.64 0.50
N LEU A 199 -17.09 -12.64 -0.69
CA LEU A 199 -17.80 -12.39 -1.93
C LEU A 199 -19.03 -13.32 -1.92
N PRO A 200 -20.27 -12.80 -1.81
CA PRO A 200 -21.45 -13.62 -1.54
C PRO A 200 -21.75 -14.62 -2.68
N CYS A 201 -21.00 -14.48 -3.77
CA CYS A 201 -21.04 -15.24 -5.00
C CYS A 201 -20.18 -16.51 -4.87
N VAL A 202 -19.01 -16.47 -4.21
CA VAL A 202 -18.10 -17.62 -4.03
C VAL A 202 -18.70 -18.68 -3.10
N GLU A 203 -19.58 -18.28 -2.18
CA GLU A 203 -20.32 -19.20 -1.30
C GLU A 203 -21.53 -19.85 -2.01
N LYS A 204 -21.88 -19.44 -3.24
CA LYS A 204 -22.96 -20.06 -4.02
C LYS A 204 -22.36 -21.09 -4.99
N ASP A 205 -22.92 -22.29 -5.00
CA ASP A 205 -22.46 -23.43 -5.82
C ASP A 205 -22.34 -23.14 -7.33
N GLN A 206 -23.05 -22.13 -7.82
CA GLN A 206 -23.10 -21.73 -9.23
C GLN A 206 -21.91 -20.84 -9.69
N PHE A 207 -21.13 -20.26 -8.78
CA PHE A 207 -20.00 -19.38 -9.12
C PHE A 207 -18.68 -19.89 -8.51
N LYS A 208 -18.35 -21.16 -8.79
CA LYS A 208 -17.13 -21.83 -8.31
C LYS A 208 -15.82 -21.26 -8.85
N GLU A 209 -15.87 -20.42 -9.90
CA GLU A 209 -14.70 -19.78 -10.50
C GLU A 209 -14.85 -18.25 -10.48
N MET A 210 -13.83 -17.56 -9.95
CA MET A 210 -13.79 -16.09 -9.87
C MET A 210 -13.54 -15.48 -11.25
N MET A 211 -14.50 -14.71 -11.76
CA MET A 211 -14.36 -13.91 -13.00
C MET A 211 -14.23 -12.40 -12.74
N CYS A 212 -14.06 -11.97 -11.48
CA CYS A 212 -13.97 -10.55 -11.13
C CYS A 212 -12.53 -10.12 -10.85
N TYR A 213 -11.98 -9.29 -11.73
CA TYR A 213 -10.58 -8.81 -11.66
C TYR A 213 -10.43 -7.34 -11.23
N MET A 214 -11.51 -6.67 -10.79
CA MET A 214 -11.47 -5.25 -10.40
C MET A 214 -11.86 -5.03 -8.93
N ASP A 215 -11.18 -4.10 -8.26
CA ASP A 215 -11.34 -3.78 -6.83
C ASP A 215 -11.90 -2.34 -6.67
N PRO A 216 -13.00 -2.10 -5.92
CA PRO A 216 -13.86 -3.10 -5.28
C PRO A 216 -14.71 -3.86 -6.31
N CYS A 217 -14.80 -5.18 -6.16
CA CYS A 217 -15.64 -6.01 -7.01
C CYS A 217 -17.12 -5.76 -6.68
N VAL A 218 -17.74 -4.81 -7.37
CA VAL A 218 -19.17 -4.51 -7.26
C VAL A 218 -19.86 -4.85 -8.58
N ALA A 219 -19.88 -6.14 -8.94
CA ALA A 219 -20.72 -6.63 -10.03
C ALA A 219 -20.99 -8.14 -9.86
N CYS A 220 -21.70 -8.50 -8.79
CA CYS A 220 -22.49 -9.73 -8.81
C CYS A 220 -23.94 -9.34 -9.10
N GLU A 221 -24.21 -8.96 -10.36
CA GLU A 221 -25.53 -8.97 -11.03
C GLU A 221 -25.44 -8.22 -12.37
N ILE A 222 -25.23 -8.92 -13.49
CA ILE A 222 -26.05 -8.69 -14.69
C ILE A 222 -26.25 -10.05 -15.39
N SER A 223 -27.19 -10.84 -14.88
CA SER A 223 -27.95 -11.73 -15.73
C SER A 223 -29.43 -11.62 -15.38
N GLY A 224 -30.07 -10.64 -16.03
CA GLY A 224 -31.51 -10.60 -16.25
C GLY A 224 -32.36 -10.08 -15.09
N THR A 225 -32.65 -8.78 -15.10
CA THR A 225 -33.99 -8.17 -15.20
C THR A 225 -33.89 -6.73 -14.68
N HIS A 226 -33.91 -5.70 -15.55
CA HIS A 226 -34.44 -4.35 -15.26
C HIS A 226 -34.36 -3.35 -16.43
N TYR A 227 -34.29 -3.81 -17.69
CA TYR A 227 -34.54 -2.98 -18.89
C TYR A 227 -35.65 -3.55 -19.79
N SER A 228 -36.68 -4.17 -19.19
CA SER A 228 -37.87 -4.66 -19.91
C SER A 228 -39.13 -3.80 -19.68
N ASN A 229 -39.06 -2.70 -18.93
CA ASN A 229 -40.21 -1.82 -18.70
C ASN A 229 -39.83 -0.34 -18.84
N ILE A 230 -39.28 0.03 -20.00
CA ILE A 230 -39.42 1.40 -20.51
C ILE A 230 -40.72 1.41 -21.31
N LYS A 231 -41.80 1.84 -20.64
CA LYS A 231 -42.87 2.64 -21.23
C LYS A 231 -42.84 3.99 -20.55
#